data_AF-A1RT86-F1
#
_entry.id   AF-A1RT86-F1
#
_cell.length_a   1.000
_cell.length_b   1.000
_cell.length_c   1.000
_cell.angle_alpha   90.00
_cell.angle_beta   90.00
_cell.angle_gamma   90.00
#
_symmetry.space_group_name_H-M   'P 1'
#
loop_
_entity.id
_entity.type
_entity.pdbx_description
1 polymer ?
#
loop_
_entity_poly.entity_id
_entity_poly.type
_entity_poly.pdbx_seq_one_letter_code
_entity_poly.pdbx_strand_id
1 'polypeptide(L)'
;MLIEARYQRAVFRGAEETILRDFQLRYGEMWRSMWDASANVSEEDVQTAEKNADVLIELVKSRIDDIDTAALYAAFGRNLSLEKELELGLELLERPGGLEKLLQWGLIMHYDDEVVAAPPYLAKLLIYLTQRTPSLQYDIREELEPYSNDGATMAFLEGLLVGDFNIELHREFYGEPPRRIKIGRAAIYRSDVGLVVNPAYSSDEVLNAILQIKERRAEALARALSLHGEYEFSKEYRCGLQYLSIDGTAEKSGVIAICPWLSYRRKLWKIHNLILVVEGKRPTPQPQTRIGIIFIKGGEAEVVKPPVKSKLFEYIVDTLYSTGFSVLED
;
A
#
# COMPACT_ATOMS: atom_id res chain seq x y z
N MET A 1 36.23 13.20 7.12
CA MET A 1 36.08 12.44 5.86
C MET A 1 36.76 11.08 5.92
N LEU A 2 38.05 10.95 6.21
CA LEU A 2 38.72 9.62 6.22
C LEU A 2 38.12 8.62 7.22
N ILE A 3 37.78 9.09 8.44
CA ILE A 3 37.12 8.26 9.46
C ILE A 3 35.77 7.71 8.94
N GLU A 4 34.98 8.54 8.27
CA GLU A 4 33.69 8.14 7.67
C GLU A 4 33.88 7.10 6.55
N ALA A 5 34.86 7.31 5.67
CA ALA A 5 35.15 6.39 4.57
C ALA A 5 35.61 5.02 5.08
N ARG A 6 36.50 5.00 6.08
CA ARG A 6 36.96 3.77 6.73
C ARG A 6 35.81 3.06 7.46
N TYR A 7 34.95 3.81 8.16
CA TYR A 7 33.74 3.28 8.77
C TYR A 7 32.85 2.58 7.73
N GLN A 8 32.52 3.26 6.63
CA GLN A 8 31.63 2.72 5.61
C GLN A 8 32.18 1.42 5.01
N ARG A 9 33.48 1.39 4.69
CA ARG A 9 34.15 0.17 4.21
C ARG A 9 34.19 -0.94 5.26
N ALA A 10 34.31 -0.61 6.54
CA ALA A 10 34.36 -1.60 7.62
C ALA A 10 33.00 -2.28 7.84
N VAL A 11 31.88 -1.57 7.65
CA VAL A 11 30.53 -2.09 7.94
C VAL A 11 29.84 -2.70 6.72
N PHE A 12 30.25 -2.34 5.51
CA PHE A 12 29.64 -2.80 4.26
C PHE A 12 30.01 -4.26 3.95
N ARG A 13 29.03 -5.04 3.47
CA ARG A 13 29.17 -6.49 3.20
C ARG A 13 28.74 -6.94 1.81
N GLY A 14 28.38 -6.01 0.91
CA GLY A 14 27.90 -6.30 -0.44
C GLY A 14 29.00 -6.25 -1.51
N ALA A 15 28.57 -6.04 -2.76
CA ALA A 15 29.41 -5.92 -3.94
C ALA A 15 30.21 -4.60 -3.98
N GLU A 16 31.43 -4.65 -4.49
CA GLU A 16 32.33 -3.48 -4.55
C GLU A 16 31.72 -2.33 -5.36
N GLU A 17 30.95 -2.65 -6.40
CA GLU A 17 30.27 -1.68 -7.25
C GLU A 17 29.33 -0.75 -6.46
N THR A 18 28.61 -1.28 -5.49
CA THR A 18 27.65 -0.52 -4.66
C THR A 18 28.38 0.49 -3.79
N ILE A 19 29.40 0.06 -3.05
CA ILE A 19 30.16 0.96 -2.18
C ILE A 19 30.98 1.98 -2.98
N LEU A 20 31.49 1.62 -4.17
CA LEU A 20 32.15 2.57 -5.06
C LEU A 20 31.20 3.67 -5.53
N ARG A 21 29.94 3.33 -5.85
CA ARG A 21 28.90 4.32 -6.19
C ARG A 21 28.65 5.28 -5.03
N ASP A 22 28.53 4.77 -3.80
CA ASP A 22 28.38 5.63 -2.62
C ASP A 22 29.58 6.58 -2.43
N PHE A 23 30.80 6.08 -2.63
CA PHE A 23 32.01 6.89 -2.55
C PHE A 23 32.02 7.99 -3.60
N GLN A 24 31.63 7.68 -4.84
CA GLN A 24 31.53 8.65 -5.93
C GLN A 24 30.53 9.76 -5.60
N LEU A 25 29.34 9.39 -5.12
CA LEU A 25 28.30 10.34 -4.71
C LEU A 25 28.78 11.22 -3.55
N ARG A 26 29.36 10.62 -2.51
CA ARG A 26 29.71 11.31 -1.26
C ARG A 26 30.95 12.18 -1.33
N TYR A 27 31.97 11.73 -2.08
CA TYR A 27 33.28 12.39 -2.10
C TYR A 27 33.59 13.13 -3.40
N GLY A 28 32.70 13.03 -4.40
CA GLY A 28 32.87 13.72 -5.68
C GLY A 28 34.24 13.44 -6.30
N GLU A 29 34.92 14.46 -6.80
CA GLU A 29 36.24 14.32 -7.45
C GLU A 29 37.31 13.63 -6.58
N MET A 30 37.18 13.70 -5.24
CA MET A 30 38.14 13.09 -4.32
C MET A 30 37.90 11.59 -4.09
N TRP A 31 36.86 10.99 -4.67
CA TRP A 31 36.43 9.62 -4.32
C TRP A 31 37.54 8.58 -4.48
N ARG A 32 38.39 8.66 -5.51
CA ARG A 32 39.51 7.73 -5.72
C ARG A 32 40.54 7.82 -4.61
N SER A 33 40.95 9.04 -4.27
CA SER A 33 41.90 9.28 -3.19
C SER A 33 41.38 8.81 -1.83
N MET A 34 40.08 8.99 -1.60
CA MET A 34 39.40 8.53 -0.39
C MET A 34 39.27 7.01 -0.34
N TRP A 35 38.99 6.38 -1.48
CA TRP A 35 38.97 4.93 -1.61
C TRP A 35 40.35 4.34 -1.26
N ASP A 36 41.42 4.82 -1.89
CA ASP A 36 42.76 4.30 -1.63
C ASP A 36 43.20 4.53 -0.17
N ALA A 37 42.95 5.72 0.37
CA ALA A 37 43.31 6.06 1.75
C ALA A 37 42.51 5.27 2.81
N SER A 38 41.32 4.79 2.46
CA SER A 38 40.46 4.02 3.36
C SER A 38 40.70 2.51 3.31
N ALA A 39 41.74 2.03 2.61
CA ALA A 39 42.08 0.61 2.57
C ALA A 39 42.48 0.03 3.94
N ASN A 40 42.47 -1.30 4.03
CA ASN A 40 42.84 -2.07 5.23
C ASN A 40 42.00 -1.68 6.46
N VAL A 41 40.68 -1.79 6.32
CA VAL A 41 39.73 -1.50 7.40
C VAL A 41 39.61 -2.63 8.40
N SER A 42 39.26 -2.30 9.64
CA SER A 42 39.02 -3.27 10.72
C SER A 42 37.88 -2.81 11.64
N GLU A 43 37.51 -3.65 12.62
CA GLU A 43 36.54 -3.27 13.66
C GLU A 43 36.99 -2.04 14.49
N GLU A 44 38.28 -1.75 14.56
CA GLU A 44 38.80 -0.56 15.24
C GLU A 44 38.36 0.74 14.54
N ASP A 45 38.12 0.70 13.23
CA ASP A 45 37.60 1.85 12.49
C ASP A 45 36.15 2.17 12.88
N VAL A 46 35.36 1.16 13.22
CA VAL A 46 34.00 1.32 13.76
C VAL A 46 34.06 2.04 15.12
N GLN A 47 34.91 1.55 16.03
CA GLN A 47 35.12 2.17 17.34
C GLN A 47 35.68 3.60 17.22
N THR A 48 36.56 3.83 16.26
CA THR A 48 37.13 5.16 16.00
C THR A 48 36.06 6.13 15.53
N ALA A 49 35.15 5.70 14.66
CA ALA A 49 34.02 6.52 14.24
C ALA A 49 33.10 6.87 15.41
N GLU A 50 32.79 5.91 16.28
CA GLU A 50 31.97 6.15 17.48
C GLU A 50 32.63 7.13 18.45
N LYS A 51 33.94 7.00 18.71
CA LYS A 51 34.71 7.96 19.53
C LYS A 51 34.76 9.37 18.94
N ASN A 52 34.64 9.48 17.62
CA ASN A 52 34.66 10.76 16.90
C ASN A 52 33.27 11.16 16.37
N ALA A 53 32.20 10.65 16.97
CA ALA A 53 30.82 10.87 16.51
C ALA A 53 30.48 12.36 16.34
N ASP A 54 30.88 13.22 17.29
CA ASP A 54 30.57 14.65 17.22
C ASP A 54 31.23 15.34 16.01
N VAL A 55 32.43 14.92 15.61
CA VAL A 55 33.10 15.41 14.40
C VAL A 55 32.40 14.92 13.13
N LEU A 56 31.97 13.65 13.13
CA LEU A 56 31.22 13.07 12.00
C LEU A 56 29.84 13.71 11.85
N ILE A 57 29.17 14.03 12.96
CA ILE A 57 27.90 14.74 12.95
C ILE A 57 28.05 16.12 12.30
N GLU A 58 29.06 16.91 12.69
CA GLU A 58 29.27 18.23 12.09
C GLU A 58 29.67 18.12 10.61
N LEU A 59 30.42 17.08 10.22
CA LEU A 59 30.69 16.79 8.82
C LEU A 59 29.40 16.53 8.02
N VAL A 60 28.56 15.60 8.45
CA VAL A 60 27.29 15.28 7.76
C VAL A 60 26.39 16.51 7.72
N LYS A 61 26.25 17.21 8.84
CA LYS A 61 25.46 18.44 8.95
C LYS A 61 25.93 19.54 7.99
N SER A 62 27.24 19.66 7.76
CA SER A 62 27.79 20.64 6.80
C SER A 62 27.47 20.33 5.34
N ARG A 63 27.13 19.07 5.03
CA ARG A 63 26.74 18.64 3.68
C ARG A 63 25.24 18.77 3.40
N ILE A 64 24.41 18.73 4.44
CA ILE A 64 22.94 18.84 4.30
C ILE A 64 22.58 20.24 3.77
N ASP A 65 22.10 20.30 2.54
CA ASP A 65 21.61 21.51 1.88
C ASP A 65 20.07 21.60 1.84
N ASP A 66 19.38 20.52 2.22
CA ASP A 66 17.91 20.44 2.34
C ASP A 66 17.53 19.79 3.67
N ILE A 67 17.27 20.64 4.66
CA ILE A 67 16.95 20.24 6.04
C ILE A 67 15.61 19.49 6.10
N ASP A 68 14.64 19.84 5.25
CA ASP A 68 13.31 19.24 5.29
C ASP A 68 13.38 17.76 4.88
N THR A 69 14.12 17.44 3.83
CA THR A 69 14.34 16.04 3.41
C THR A 69 15.08 15.25 4.49
N ALA A 70 16.11 15.83 5.10
CA ALA A 70 16.83 15.20 6.20
C ALA A 70 15.94 14.96 7.44
N ALA A 71 15.06 15.91 7.77
CA ALA A 71 14.10 15.80 8.86
C ALA A 71 13.02 14.74 8.58
N LEU A 72 12.48 14.70 7.36
CA LEU A 72 11.52 13.67 6.93
C LEU A 72 12.11 12.26 7.01
N TYR A 73 13.36 12.08 6.56
CA TYR A 73 14.07 10.82 6.74
C TYR A 73 14.22 10.46 8.23
N ALA A 74 14.67 11.42 9.06
CA ALA A 74 14.88 11.19 10.48
C ALA A 74 13.57 10.83 11.22
N ALA A 75 12.44 11.39 10.80
CA ALA A 75 11.13 11.11 11.39
C ALA A 75 10.52 9.78 10.94
N PHE A 76 10.58 9.49 9.63
CA PHE A 76 9.79 8.42 9.04
C PHE A 76 10.62 7.39 8.26
N GLY A 77 11.65 7.84 7.54
CA GLY A 77 12.46 6.99 6.67
C GLY A 77 13.30 5.94 7.42
N ARG A 78 13.58 6.14 8.72
CA ARG A 78 14.32 5.18 9.55
C ARG A 78 13.64 3.80 9.69
N ASN A 79 12.34 3.72 9.43
CA ASN A 79 11.59 2.47 9.46
C ASN A 79 11.73 1.65 8.17
N LEU A 80 12.36 2.23 7.14
CA LEU A 80 12.60 1.60 5.85
C LEU A 80 14.09 1.31 5.69
N SER A 81 14.43 0.02 5.66
CA SER A 81 15.83 -0.43 5.59
C SER A 81 16.25 -0.85 4.19
N LEU A 82 15.30 -1.16 3.30
CA LEU A 82 15.60 -1.50 1.92
C LEU A 82 15.69 -0.24 1.05
N GLU A 83 16.71 -0.13 0.21
CA GLU A 83 16.97 1.03 -0.65
C GLU A 83 15.74 1.40 -1.48
N LYS A 84 15.15 0.40 -2.15
CA LYS A 84 13.96 0.58 -2.99
C LYS A 84 12.72 0.99 -2.19
N GLU A 85 12.55 0.46 -0.97
CA GLU A 85 11.43 0.85 -0.12
C GLU A 85 11.59 2.30 0.33
N LEU A 86 12.80 2.68 0.76
CA LEU A 86 13.12 4.04 1.16
C LEU A 86 12.94 5.03 0.00
N GLU A 87 13.36 4.67 -1.21
CA GLU A 87 13.14 5.47 -2.42
C GLU A 87 11.64 5.75 -2.64
N LEU A 88 10.81 4.70 -2.60
CA LEU A 88 9.35 4.83 -2.74
C LEU A 88 8.73 5.62 -1.59
N GLY A 89 9.20 5.41 -0.35
CA GLY A 89 8.76 6.15 0.82
C GLY A 89 9.06 7.65 0.71
N LEU A 90 10.24 8.01 0.22
CA LEU A 90 10.61 9.40 -0.06
C LEU A 90 9.79 9.99 -1.21
N GLU A 91 9.46 9.20 -2.24
CA GLU A 91 8.55 9.64 -3.31
C GLU A 91 7.15 9.97 -2.74
N LEU A 92 6.64 9.16 -1.81
CA LEU A 92 5.37 9.39 -1.11
C LEU A 92 5.39 10.61 -0.19
N LEU A 93 6.57 10.95 0.35
CA LEU A 93 6.84 12.19 1.09
C LEU A 93 7.18 13.38 0.18
N GLU A 94 6.95 13.25 -1.13
CA GLU A 94 7.19 14.30 -2.14
C GLU A 94 8.66 14.74 -2.20
N ARG A 95 9.58 13.81 -2.00
CA ARG A 95 11.04 13.98 -2.15
C ARG A 95 11.62 12.98 -3.15
N PRO A 96 11.19 13.01 -4.44
CA PRO A 96 11.79 12.18 -5.47
C PRO A 96 13.30 12.51 -5.58
N GLY A 97 14.14 11.48 -5.69
CA GLY A 97 15.60 11.63 -5.67
C GLY A 97 16.18 11.95 -4.28
N GLY A 98 15.37 11.95 -3.21
CA GLY A 98 15.85 12.18 -1.85
C GLY A 98 16.88 11.15 -1.39
N LEU A 99 16.76 9.89 -1.85
CA LEU A 99 17.70 8.82 -1.51
C LEU A 99 19.15 9.19 -1.87
N GLU A 100 19.37 9.68 -3.09
CA GLU A 100 20.70 10.08 -3.58
C GLU A 100 21.28 11.21 -2.73
N LYS A 101 20.45 12.21 -2.37
CA LYS A 101 20.86 13.29 -1.46
C LYS A 101 21.28 12.76 -0.09
N LEU A 102 20.49 11.84 0.49
CA LEU A 102 20.79 11.25 1.80
C LEU A 102 22.12 10.47 1.79
N LEU A 103 22.40 9.73 0.71
CA LEU A 103 23.67 9.03 0.49
C LEU A 103 24.84 10.00 0.31
N GLN A 104 24.65 11.05 -0.49
CA GLN A 104 25.62 12.11 -0.75
C GLN A 104 25.99 12.86 0.53
N TRP A 105 25.01 13.22 1.37
CA TRP A 105 25.29 13.88 2.65
C TRP A 105 25.99 12.96 3.66
N GLY A 106 25.86 11.64 3.49
CA GLY A 106 26.30 10.65 4.48
C GLY A 106 25.32 10.46 5.62
N LEU A 107 24.07 10.91 5.47
CA LEU A 107 23.03 10.70 6.47
C LEU A 107 22.56 9.24 6.49
N ILE A 108 22.67 8.55 5.35
CA ILE A 108 22.52 7.09 5.22
C ILE A 108 23.70 6.51 4.46
N MET A 109 23.91 5.20 4.58
CA MET A 109 24.87 4.44 3.77
C MET A 109 24.38 3.02 3.54
N HIS A 110 24.90 2.38 2.49
CA HIS A 110 24.72 0.95 2.29
C HIS A 110 25.49 0.15 3.35
N TYR A 111 24.82 -0.85 3.93
CA TYR A 111 25.42 -1.92 4.73
C TYR A 111 25.57 -3.22 3.92
N ASP A 112 24.74 -3.36 2.90
CA ASP A 112 24.77 -4.41 1.87
C ASP A 112 24.20 -3.81 0.57
N ASP A 113 24.10 -4.60 -0.50
CA ASP A 113 23.68 -4.16 -1.83
C ASP A 113 22.26 -3.57 -1.88
N GLU A 114 21.39 -3.96 -0.95
CA GLU A 114 19.99 -3.51 -0.91
C GLU A 114 19.64 -2.78 0.39
N VAL A 115 20.52 -2.80 1.39
CA VAL A 115 20.21 -2.32 2.75
C VAL A 115 20.87 -0.97 3.00
N VAL A 116 20.06 0.06 3.22
CA VAL A 116 20.49 1.42 3.56
C VAL A 116 19.99 1.81 4.93
N ALA A 117 20.87 2.39 5.75
CA ALA A 117 20.48 2.92 7.04
C ALA A 117 21.41 4.05 7.49
N ALA A 118 20.93 4.84 8.46
CA ALA A 118 21.78 5.81 9.12
C ALA A 118 22.82 5.12 10.00
N PRO A 119 24.09 5.57 9.97
CA PRO A 119 25.11 5.13 10.91
C PRO A 119 24.71 5.38 12.38
N PRO A 120 25.03 4.47 13.32
CA PRO A 120 24.71 4.65 14.74
C PRO A 120 25.30 5.92 15.35
N TYR A 121 26.48 6.36 14.89
CA TYR A 121 27.10 7.59 15.36
C TYR A 121 26.28 8.86 15.03
N LEU A 122 25.31 8.79 14.11
CA LEU A 122 24.42 9.90 13.77
C LEU A 122 23.17 9.99 14.65
N ALA A 123 23.00 9.12 15.65
CA ALA A 123 21.79 9.09 16.48
C ALA A 123 21.41 10.47 17.06
N LYS A 124 22.40 11.25 17.55
CA LYS A 124 22.16 12.61 18.07
C LYS A 124 21.64 13.56 16.98
N LEU A 125 22.21 13.50 15.78
CA LEU A 125 21.80 14.33 14.65
C LEU A 125 20.38 14.00 14.21
N LEU A 126 20.03 12.72 14.14
CA LEU A 126 18.67 12.29 13.78
C LEU A 126 17.63 12.80 14.78
N ILE A 127 17.90 12.69 16.09
CA ILE A 127 17.01 13.25 17.13
C ILE A 127 16.79 14.75 16.93
N TYR A 128 17.86 15.49 16.64
CA TYR A 128 17.78 16.92 16.35
C TYR A 128 16.97 17.22 15.08
N LEU A 129 17.16 16.44 14.01
CA LEU A 129 16.44 16.60 12.75
C LEU A 129 14.95 16.28 12.91
N THR A 130 14.58 15.25 13.69
CA THR A 130 13.17 14.91 13.96
C THR A 130 12.42 16.08 14.62
N GLN A 131 13.08 16.90 15.44
CA GLN A 131 12.46 18.10 16.04
C GLN A 131 12.12 19.19 15.01
N ARG A 132 12.64 19.08 13.79
CA ARG A 132 12.43 20.00 12.67
C ARG A 132 11.55 19.42 11.58
N THR A 133 10.89 18.29 11.86
CA THR A 133 10.03 17.62 10.88
C THR A 133 8.91 18.58 10.47
N PRO A 134 8.71 18.83 9.17
CA PRO A 134 7.59 19.63 8.72
C PRO A 134 6.27 18.94 9.08
N SER A 135 5.23 19.72 9.34
CA SER A 135 3.89 19.15 9.53
C SER A 135 3.39 18.62 8.18
N LEU A 136 3.14 17.32 8.10
CA LEU A 136 2.47 16.69 6.98
C LEU A 136 0.97 16.66 7.31
N GLN A 137 0.20 17.54 6.68
CA GLN A 137 -1.26 17.55 6.79
C GLN A 137 -1.86 17.13 5.46
N TYR A 138 -1.91 15.83 5.22
CA TYR A 138 -2.66 15.28 4.08
C TYR A 138 -3.82 14.45 4.62
N ASP A 139 -5.01 14.65 4.05
CA ASP A 139 -6.13 13.76 4.30
C ASP A 139 -5.98 12.53 3.40
N ILE A 140 -5.62 11.40 3.99
CA ILE A 140 -5.48 10.11 3.27
C ILE A 140 -6.76 9.79 2.49
N ARG A 141 -7.93 10.18 3.01
CA ARG A 141 -9.19 9.94 2.33
C ARG A 141 -9.29 10.74 1.03
N GLU A 142 -8.89 12.00 1.02
CA GLU A 142 -8.86 12.81 -0.21
C GLU A 142 -7.89 12.25 -1.24
N GLU A 143 -6.78 11.64 -0.82
CA GLU A 143 -5.84 10.96 -1.72
C GLU A 143 -6.43 9.68 -2.35
N LEU A 144 -7.30 8.97 -1.62
CA LEU A 144 -7.91 7.70 -2.05
C LEU A 144 -9.20 7.88 -2.86
N GLU A 145 -10.01 8.90 -2.55
CA GLU A 145 -11.34 9.13 -3.14
C GLU A 145 -11.35 9.17 -4.68
N PRO A 146 -10.37 9.78 -5.38
CA PRO A 146 -10.30 9.79 -6.85
C PRO A 146 -10.22 8.39 -7.46
N TYR A 147 -9.65 7.41 -6.73
CA TYR A 147 -9.49 6.03 -7.16
C TYR A 147 -10.68 5.16 -6.80
N SER A 148 -11.65 5.68 -6.02
CA SER A 148 -12.77 4.88 -5.52
C SER A 148 -13.62 4.25 -6.63
N ASN A 149 -13.67 4.87 -7.82
CA ASN A 149 -14.39 4.35 -8.99
C ASN A 149 -13.62 3.25 -9.74
N ASP A 150 -12.33 3.07 -9.45
CA ASP A 150 -11.52 1.98 -9.96
C ASP A 150 -11.52 0.83 -8.96
N GLY A 151 -12.57 0.00 -9.05
CA GLY A 151 -12.75 -1.13 -8.15
C GLY A 151 -11.61 -2.15 -8.20
N ALA A 152 -10.93 -2.31 -9.34
CA ALA A 152 -9.80 -3.23 -9.47
C ALA A 152 -8.63 -2.76 -8.61
N THR A 153 -8.26 -1.50 -8.76
CA THR A 153 -7.18 -0.86 -7.99
C THR A 153 -7.49 -0.84 -6.49
N MET A 154 -8.71 -0.48 -6.11
CA MET A 154 -9.10 -0.42 -4.69
C MET A 154 -9.15 -1.81 -4.05
N ALA A 155 -9.68 -2.82 -4.74
CA ALA A 155 -9.66 -4.19 -4.25
C ALA A 155 -8.21 -4.69 -4.08
N PHE A 156 -7.34 -4.44 -5.07
CA PHE A 156 -5.94 -4.82 -5.01
C PHE A 156 -5.23 -4.19 -3.80
N LEU A 157 -5.37 -2.88 -3.60
CA LEU A 157 -4.78 -2.17 -2.47
C LEU A 157 -5.31 -2.69 -1.13
N GLU A 158 -6.63 -2.86 -0.97
CA GLU A 158 -7.25 -3.42 0.25
C GLU A 158 -6.71 -4.83 0.55
N GLY A 159 -6.58 -5.68 -0.47
CA GLY A 159 -6.06 -7.04 -0.32
C GLY A 159 -4.59 -7.06 0.11
N LEU A 160 -3.77 -6.16 -0.44
CA LEU A 160 -2.35 -6.04 -0.05
C LEU A 160 -2.19 -5.51 1.37
N LEU A 161 -2.94 -4.48 1.76
CA LEU A 161 -2.88 -3.90 3.11
C LEU A 161 -3.26 -4.91 4.19
N VAL A 162 -4.27 -5.75 3.92
CA VAL A 162 -4.71 -6.80 4.86
C VAL A 162 -3.86 -8.06 4.79
N GLY A 163 -3.07 -8.24 3.72
CA GLY A 163 -2.26 -9.44 3.50
C GLY A 163 -3.08 -10.67 3.09
N ASP A 164 -4.30 -10.47 2.57
CA ASP A 164 -5.17 -11.56 2.11
C ASP A 164 -5.50 -11.50 0.61
N PHE A 165 -4.69 -10.75 -0.15
CA PHE A 165 -4.77 -10.67 -1.60
C PHE A 165 -4.80 -12.07 -2.25
N ASN A 166 -5.82 -12.31 -3.09
CA ASN A 166 -5.96 -13.55 -3.84
C ASN A 166 -5.83 -13.24 -5.35
N ILE A 167 -4.71 -13.66 -5.94
CA ILE A 167 -4.39 -13.40 -7.35
C ILE A 167 -5.36 -14.08 -8.33
N GLU A 168 -5.83 -15.29 -8.02
CA GLU A 168 -6.74 -16.05 -8.88
C GLU A 168 -8.09 -15.34 -8.93
N LEU A 169 -8.60 -14.96 -7.76
CA LEU A 169 -9.86 -14.25 -7.63
C LEU A 169 -9.78 -12.84 -8.21
N HIS A 170 -8.65 -12.14 -8.07
CA HIS A 170 -8.43 -10.85 -8.72
C HIS A 170 -8.45 -10.99 -10.24
N ARG A 171 -7.75 -11.99 -10.80
CA ARG A 171 -7.74 -12.26 -12.24
C ARG A 171 -9.11 -12.54 -12.81
N GLU A 172 -9.92 -13.29 -12.08
CA GLU A 172 -11.27 -13.64 -12.47
C GLU A 172 -12.21 -12.41 -12.53
N PHE A 173 -12.07 -11.46 -11.60
CA PHE A 173 -12.98 -10.31 -11.51
C PHE A 173 -12.46 -9.03 -12.19
N TYR A 174 -11.15 -8.86 -12.24
CA TYR A 174 -10.50 -7.60 -12.62
C TYR A 174 -9.39 -7.76 -13.67
N GLY A 175 -8.98 -8.99 -13.99
CA GLY A 175 -7.86 -9.25 -14.90
C GLY A 175 -6.51 -9.25 -14.20
N GLU A 176 -5.43 -9.16 -14.98
CA GLU A 176 -4.07 -9.25 -14.42
C GLU A 176 -3.79 -8.13 -13.42
N PRO A 177 -3.23 -8.46 -12.23
CA PRO A 177 -2.84 -7.44 -11.28
C PRO A 177 -1.78 -6.52 -11.90
N PRO A 178 -1.86 -5.21 -11.64
CA PRO A 178 -0.91 -4.26 -12.19
C PRO A 178 0.49 -4.48 -11.61
N ARG A 179 1.53 -4.31 -12.43
CA ARG A 179 2.94 -4.41 -11.98
C ARG A 179 3.40 -3.20 -11.15
N ARG A 180 2.72 -2.06 -11.33
CA ARG A 180 2.96 -0.82 -10.59
C ARG A 180 1.66 -0.07 -10.39
N ILE A 181 1.45 0.45 -9.20
CA ILE A 181 0.38 1.39 -8.88
C ILE A 181 0.95 2.51 -8.02
N LYS A 182 0.48 3.74 -8.22
CA LYS A 182 0.66 4.85 -7.29
C LYS A 182 -0.72 5.44 -6.97
N ILE A 183 -1.06 5.49 -5.69
CA ILE A 183 -2.34 6.00 -5.19
C ILE A 183 -2.09 7.29 -4.45
N GLY A 184 -2.13 8.38 -5.21
CA GLY A 184 -1.82 9.72 -4.69
C GLY A 184 -0.52 9.71 -3.88
N ARG A 185 -0.60 10.23 -2.66
CA ARG A 185 0.44 10.13 -1.62
C ARG A 185 0.16 9.07 -0.56
N ALA A 186 -0.84 8.20 -0.73
CA ALA A 186 -1.16 7.18 0.26
C ALA A 186 -0.23 5.95 0.18
N ALA A 187 -0.02 5.43 -1.02
CA ALA A 187 0.78 4.23 -1.22
C ALA A 187 1.32 4.08 -2.66
N ILE A 188 2.43 3.36 -2.78
CA ILE A 188 2.97 2.87 -4.06
C ILE A 188 3.14 1.36 -3.96
N TYR A 189 2.72 0.64 -4.99
CA TYR A 189 3.03 -0.77 -5.19
C TYR A 189 3.97 -0.93 -6.39
N ARG A 190 4.98 -1.78 -6.24
CA ARG A 190 5.79 -2.31 -7.34
C ARG A 190 5.97 -3.81 -7.17
N SER A 191 5.83 -4.59 -8.24
CA SER A 191 5.95 -6.05 -8.17
C SER A 191 7.31 -6.55 -7.71
N ASP A 192 8.38 -5.76 -7.90
CA ASP A 192 9.74 -6.10 -7.48
C ASP A 192 10.11 -5.61 -6.07
N VAL A 193 9.21 -4.92 -5.38
CA VAL A 193 9.43 -4.35 -4.03
C VAL A 193 8.35 -4.80 -3.06
N GLY A 194 7.08 -4.67 -3.45
CA GLY A 194 5.93 -4.83 -2.59
C GLY A 194 5.11 -3.54 -2.48
N LEU A 195 4.21 -3.51 -1.49
CA LEU A 195 3.43 -2.32 -1.14
C LEU A 195 4.23 -1.47 -0.15
N VAL A 196 4.50 -0.22 -0.52
CA VAL A 196 5.03 0.80 0.37
C VAL A 196 3.92 1.80 0.66
N VAL A 197 3.53 1.88 1.94
CA VAL A 197 2.61 2.90 2.45
C VAL A 197 3.42 4.15 2.78
N ASN A 198 2.80 5.32 2.65
CA ASN A 198 3.44 6.58 3.01
C ASN A 198 3.91 6.52 4.47
N PRO A 199 5.22 6.71 4.73
CA PRO A 199 5.80 6.56 6.07
C PRO A 199 5.21 7.48 7.15
N ALA A 200 4.49 8.53 6.75
CA ALA A 200 3.76 9.41 7.67
C ALA A 200 2.52 8.75 8.30
N TYR A 201 2.08 7.60 7.78
CA TYR A 201 0.89 6.88 8.23
C TYR A 201 1.19 5.39 8.43
N SER A 202 0.39 4.76 9.29
CA SER A 202 0.36 3.30 9.41
C SER A 202 -0.50 2.66 8.31
N SER A 203 -0.22 1.40 8.00
CA SER A 203 -1.04 0.60 7.09
C SER A 203 -2.52 0.53 7.53
N ASP A 204 -2.76 0.51 8.84
CA ASP A 204 -4.11 0.47 9.43
C ASP A 204 -4.87 1.80 9.21
N GLU A 205 -4.19 2.95 9.27
CA GLU A 205 -4.82 4.23 8.96
C GLU A 205 -5.27 4.30 7.50
N VAL A 206 -4.42 3.85 6.56
CA VAL A 206 -4.78 3.77 5.14
C VAL A 206 -5.91 2.78 4.91
N LEU A 207 -5.85 1.60 5.53
CA LEU A 207 -6.93 0.61 5.44
C LEU A 207 -8.26 1.16 5.98
N ASN A 208 -8.24 1.85 7.13
CA ASN A 208 -9.44 2.46 7.69
C ASN A 208 -10.04 3.51 6.75
N ALA A 209 -9.22 4.33 6.10
CA ALA A 209 -9.69 5.30 5.11
C ALA A 209 -10.34 4.61 3.89
N ILE A 210 -9.74 3.53 3.38
CA ILE A 210 -10.33 2.69 2.31
C ILE A 210 -11.68 2.12 2.74
N LEU A 211 -11.78 1.58 3.96
CA LEU A 211 -13.01 0.99 4.47
C LEU A 211 -14.13 2.03 4.67
N GLN A 212 -13.81 3.27 5.08
CA GLN A 212 -14.80 4.35 5.17
C GLN A 212 -15.36 4.73 3.79
N ILE A 213 -14.51 4.79 2.76
CA ILE A 213 -14.94 5.01 1.37
C ILE A 213 -15.84 3.86 0.92
N LYS A 214 -15.42 2.62 1.20
CA LYS A 214 -16.17 1.41 0.84
C LYS A 214 -17.53 1.34 1.52
N GLU A 215 -17.59 1.67 2.81
CA GLU A 215 -18.83 1.71 3.60
C GLU A 215 -19.82 2.70 3.01
N ARG A 216 -19.38 3.94 2.75
CA ARG A 216 -20.21 4.97 2.11
C ARG A 216 -20.77 4.53 0.76
N ARG A 217 -19.94 3.89 -0.08
CA ARG A 217 -20.38 3.37 -1.39
C ARG A 217 -21.33 2.19 -1.25
N ALA A 218 -21.04 1.26 -0.34
CA ALA A 218 -21.89 0.10 -0.07
C ALA A 218 -23.27 0.54 0.41
N GLU A 219 -23.34 1.54 1.29
CA GLU A 219 -24.60 2.14 1.73
C GLU A 219 -25.37 2.79 0.58
N ALA A 220 -24.70 3.55 -0.28
CA ALA A 220 -25.35 4.16 -1.44
C ALA A 220 -25.93 3.10 -2.38
N LEU A 221 -25.17 2.02 -2.61
CA LEU A 221 -25.61 0.90 -3.45
C LEU A 221 -26.77 0.13 -2.80
N ALA A 222 -26.71 -0.14 -1.50
CA ALA A 222 -27.80 -0.77 -0.75
C ALA A 222 -29.11 0.04 -0.82
N ARG A 223 -29.02 1.37 -0.68
CA ARG A 223 -30.18 2.27 -0.85
C ARG A 223 -30.73 2.23 -2.28
N ALA A 224 -29.87 2.22 -3.29
CA ALA A 224 -30.28 2.14 -4.69
C ALA A 224 -30.99 0.81 -5.01
N LEU A 225 -30.51 -0.28 -4.42
CA LEU A 225 -31.11 -1.61 -4.56
C LEU A 225 -32.48 -1.73 -3.87
N SER A 226 -32.75 -0.90 -2.84
CA SER A 226 -34.02 -0.87 -2.10
C SER A 226 -34.51 -2.25 -1.63
N LEU A 227 -33.58 -3.12 -1.27
CA LEU A 227 -33.87 -4.46 -0.77
C LEU A 227 -34.46 -4.37 0.65
N HIS A 228 -35.44 -5.23 0.94
CA HIS A 228 -35.96 -5.37 2.29
C HIS A 228 -34.93 -6.02 3.24
N GLY A 229 -35.16 -5.98 4.55
CA GLY A 229 -34.30 -6.63 5.55
C GLY A 229 -33.32 -5.68 6.26
N GLU A 230 -32.42 -6.29 7.04
CA GLU A 230 -31.44 -5.55 7.85
C GLU A 230 -30.14 -5.37 7.09
N TYR A 231 -29.64 -4.13 7.07
CA TYR A 231 -28.36 -3.75 6.47
C TYR A 231 -27.35 -3.41 7.55
N GLU A 232 -26.12 -3.93 7.42
CA GLU A 232 -24.96 -3.45 8.17
C GLU A 232 -23.71 -3.46 7.30
N PHE A 233 -22.77 -2.54 7.53
CA PHE A 233 -21.43 -2.67 6.96
C PHE A 233 -20.54 -3.50 7.88
N SER A 234 -20.11 -4.67 7.41
CA SER A 234 -19.24 -5.53 8.19
C SER A 234 -17.77 -5.24 7.89
N LYS A 235 -17.02 -4.72 8.87
CA LYS A 235 -15.56 -4.58 8.77
C LYS A 235 -14.84 -5.92 8.66
N GLU A 236 -15.42 -7.01 9.18
CA GLU A 236 -14.83 -8.35 9.07
C GLU A 236 -14.87 -8.88 7.63
N TYR A 237 -16.02 -8.69 6.95
CA TYR A 237 -16.18 -9.12 5.55
C TYR A 237 -15.75 -8.04 4.55
N ARG A 238 -15.60 -6.80 5.00
CA ARG A 238 -15.28 -5.59 4.21
C ARG A 238 -16.29 -5.34 3.10
N CYS A 239 -17.56 -5.60 3.38
CA CYS A 239 -18.70 -5.34 2.49
C CYS A 239 -19.95 -5.00 3.31
N GLY A 240 -20.92 -4.36 2.68
CA GLY A 240 -22.28 -4.26 3.22
C GLY A 240 -22.95 -5.63 3.20
N LEU A 241 -23.62 -6.02 4.27
CA LEU A 241 -24.38 -7.25 4.37
C LEU A 241 -25.87 -6.89 4.51
N GLN A 242 -26.67 -7.38 3.57
CA GLN A 242 -28.12 -7.32 3.63
C GLN A 242 -28.66 -8.70 3.97
N TYR A 243 -29.28 -8.84 5.13
CA TYR A 243 -29.89 -10.10 5.58
C TYR A 243 -31.36 -10.14 5.16
N LEU A 244 -31.71 -11.12 4.33
CA LEU A 244 -33.06 -11.32 3.82
C LEU A 244 -33.69 -12.58 4.39
N SER A 245 -34.98 -12.48 4.69
CA SER A 245 -35.86 -13.61 5.02
C SER A 245 -37.23 -13.32 4.40
N ILE A 246 -37.49 -13.92 3.24
CA ILE A 246 -38.69 -13.60 2.44
C ILE A 246 -39.95 -14.25 3.02
N ASP A 247 -39.84 -15.49 3.52
CA ASP A 247 -40.97 -16.25 4.08
C ASP A 247 -40.60 -17.09 5.32
N GLY A 248 -39.44 -16.80 5.94
CA GLY A 248 -38.95 -17.55 7.10
C GLY A 248 -38.42 -18.95 6.79
N THR A 249 -38.39 -19.38 5.52
CA THR A 249 -37.80 -20.65 5.12
C THR A 249 -36.30 -20.51 4.82
N ALA A 250 -35.51 -21.53 5.16
CA ALA A 250 -34.07 -21.53 4.89
C ALA A 250 -33.72 -21.41 3.39
N GLU A 251 -34.62 -21.80 2.48
CA GLU A 251 -34.41 -21.69 1.02
C GLU A 251 -34.57 -20.26 0.48
N LYS A 252 -35.32 -19.41 1.18
CA LYS A 252 -35.55 -18.00 0.79
C LYS A 252 -34.98 -17.00 1.80
N SER A 253 -34.09 -17.48 2.67
CA SER A 253 -33.28 -16.67 3.56
C SER A 253 -31.82 -16.76 3.15
N GLY A 254 -31.14 -15.63 3.17
CA GLY A 254 -29.74 -15.56 2.76
C GLY A 254 -29.16 -14.18 2.97
N VAL A 255 -27.91 -14.05 2.52
CA VAL A 255 -27.12 -12.84 2.70
C VAL A 255 -26.77 -12.29 1.33
N ILE A 256 -27.04 -11.02 1.11
CA ILE A 256 -26.52 -10.30 -0.04
C ILE A 256 -25.31 -9.49 0.44
N ALA A 257 -24.13 -9.82 -0.09
CA ALA A 257 -22.93 -9.03 0.15
C ALA A 257 -22.80 -7.96 -0.92
N ILE A 258 -22.88 -6.70 -0.50
CA ILE A 258 -22.79 -5.51 -1.33
C ILE A 258 -21.37 -4.96 -1.22
N CYS A 259 -20.58 -5.22 -2.25
CA CYS A 259 -19.14 -4.93 -2.29
C CYS A 259 -18.85 -3.94 -3.44
N PRO A 260 -18.67 -2.63 -3.17
CA PRO A 260 -18.28 -1.66 -4.21
C PRO A 260 -17.05 -2.10 -5.00
N TRP A 261 -16.13 -2.76 -4.31
CA TRP A 261 -15.11 -3.60 -4.91
C TRP A 261 -14.95 -4.86 -4.06
N LEU A 262 -14.40 -5.91 -4.67
CA LEU A 262 -14.37 -7.24 -4.09
C LEU A 262 -13.56 -7.30 -2.80
N SER A 263 -14.03 -8.09 -1.85
CA SER A 263 -13.24 -8.51 -0.67
C SER A 263 -12.69 -9.91 -0.92
N TYR A 264 -11.38 -10.09 -0.76
CA TYR A 264 -10.74 -11.40 -0.87
C TYR A 264 -10.89 -12.25 0.40
N ARG A 265 -11.66 -11.78 1.38
CA ARG A 265 -11.81 -12.44 2.67
C ARG A 265 -12.47 -13.79 2.49
N ARG A 266 -11.72 -14.88 2.66
CA ARG A 266 -12.22 -16.26 2.51
C ARG A 266 -13.49 -16.58 3.30
N LYS A 267 -13.70 -15.95 4.46
CA LYS A 267 -14.93 -16.15 5.26
C LYS A 267 -16.18 -15.68 4.54
N LEU A 268 -16.11 -14.59 3.77
CA LEU A 268 -17.23 -14.08 2.97
C LEU A 268 -17.74 -15.17 2.03
N TRP A 269 -16.83 -15.74 1.25
CA TRP A 269 -17.10 -16.78 0.24
C TRP A 269 -17.61 -18.11 0.80
N LYS A 270 -17.65 -18.27 2.13
CA LYS A 270 -18.18 -19.47 2.81
C LYS A 270 -19.57 -19.25 3.41
N ILE A 271 -20.15 -18.05 3.29
CA ILE A 271 -21.50 -17.78 3.76
C ILE A 271 -22.50 -18.62 2.96
N HIS A 272 -23.43 -19.26 3.68
CA HIS A 272 -24.49 -20.05 3.08
C HIS A 272 -25.54 -19.13 2.41
N ASN A 273 -26.07 -19.53 1.25
CA ASN A 273 -27.00 -18.73 0.45
C ASN A 273 -26.52 -17.28 0.23
N LEU A 274 -25.24 -17.14 -0.09
CA LEU A 274 -24.64 -15.86 -0.43
C LEU A 274 -24.98 -15.47 -1.87
N ILE A 275 -25.35 -14.22 -2.06
CA ILE A 275 -25.40 -13.55 -3.36
C ILE A 275 -24.47 -12.34 -3.29
N LEU A 276 -23.64 -12.17 -4.30
CA LEU A 276 -22.67 -11.08 -4.34
C LEU A 276 -23.17 -9.99 -5.27
N VAL A 277 -23.19 -8.75 -4.78
CA VAL A 277 -23.38 -7.56 -5.59
C VAL A 277 -22.04 -6.84 -5.68
N VAL A 278 -21.56 -6.60 -6.90
CA VAL A 278 -20.31 -5.89 -7.16
C VAL A 278 -20.60 -4.67 -8.02
N GLU A 279 -20.03 -3.52 -7.67
CA GLU A 279 -20.11 -2.34 -8.54
C GLU A 279 -19.12 -2.49 -9.71
N GLY A 280 -19.59 -2.30 -10.93
CA GLY A 280 -18.77 -2.43 -12.14
C GLY A 280 -19.46 -3.20 -13.25
N LYS A 281 -18.68 -3.53 -14.28
CA LYS A 281 -19.13 -4.38 -15.39
C LYS A 281 -18.78 -5.83 -15.10
N ARG A 282 -19.54 -6.75 -15.67
CA ARG A 282 -19.19 -8.18 -15.64
C ARG A 282 -17.87 -8.40 -16.40
N PRO A 283 -16.92 -9.16 -15.84
CA PRO A 283 -15.67 -9.46 -16.53
C PRO A 283 -15.92 -10.44 -17.69
N THR A 284 -15.03 -10.39 -18.68
CA THR A 284 -14.99 -11.33 -19.80
C THR A 284 -13.60 -11.99 -19.83
N PRO A 285 -13.47 -13.32 -19.68
CA PRO A 285 -14.54 -14.31 -19.54
C PRO A 285 -15.31 -14.21 -18.21
N GLN A 286 -16.51 -14.79 -18.19
CA GLN A 286 -17.38 -14.80 -17.01
C GLN A 286 -16.74 -15.54 -15.82
N PRO A 287 -16.96 -15.09 -14.57
CA PRO A 287 -16.48 -15.77 -13.38
C PRO A 287 -17.10 -17.19 -13.26
N GLN A 288 -16.27 -18.17 -12.93
CA GLN A 288 -16.69 -19.54 -12.64
C GLN A 288 -17.01 -19.67 -11.15
N THR A 289 -18.19 -19.20 -10.78
CA THR A 289 -18.64 -19.17 -9.39
C THR A 289 -19.79 -20.14 -9.10
N ARG A 290 -19.90 -20.57 -7.85
CA ARG A 290 -21.04 -21.34 -7.34
C ARG A 290 -22.15 -20.46 -6.77
N ILE A 291 -21.87 -19.18 -6.53
CA ILE A 291 -22.82 -18.21 -5.99
C ILE A 291 -23.37 -17.34 -7.11
N GLY A 292 -24.55 -16.77 -6.90
CA GLY A 292 -25.08 -15.75 -7.82
C GLY A 292 -24.31 -14.45 -7.67
N ILE A 293 -23.99 -13.80 -8.79
CA ILE A 293 -23.32 -12.50 -8.79
C ILE A 293 -24.14 -11.50 -9.62
N ILE A 294 -24.25 -10.28 -9.12
CA ILE A 294 -24.92 -9.16 -9.79
C ILE A 294 -23.90 -8.02 -9.91
N PHE A 295 -23.59 -7.62 -11.13
CA PHE A 295 -22.71 -6.48 -11.41
C PHE A 295 -23.57 -5.27 -11.69
N ILE A 296 -23.33 -4.16 -10.99
CA ILE A 296 -24.13 -2.94 -11.10
C ILE A 296 -23.31 -1.79 -11.65
N LYS A 297 -23.81 -1.15 -12.71
CA LYS A 297 -23.21 0.06 -13.28
C LYS A 297 -24.26 0.98 -13.87
N GLY A 298 -24.38 2.19 -13.33
CA GLY A 298 -25.17 3.27 -13.95
C GLY A 298 -26.66 2.94 -14.19
N GLY A 299 -27.28 2.12 -13.32
CA GLY A 299 -28.68 1.68 -13.47
C GLY A 299 -28.85 0.41 -14.32
N GLU A 300 -27.77 -0.15 -14.83
CA GLU A 300 -27.76 -1.48 -15.46
C GLU A 300 -27.28 -2.54 -14.45
N ALA A 301 -27.88 -3.72 -14.51
CA ALA A 301 -27.49 -4.88 -13.72
C ALA A 301 -27.18 -6.07 -14.65
N GLU A 302 -25.93 -6.53 -14.65
CA GLU A 302 -25.52 -7.76 -15.34
C GLU A 302 -25.51 -8.92 -14.36
N VAL A 303 -26.23 -10.00 -14.68
CA VAL A 303 -26.54 -11.06 -13.73
C VAL A 303 -25.85 -12.36 -14.13
N VAL A 304 -25.12 -12.96 -13.20
CA VAL A 304 -24.50 -14.28 -13.32
C VAL A 304 -25.25 -15.24 -12.41
N LYS A 305 -26.04 -16.13 -13.01
CA LYS A 305 -26.86 -17.09 -12.27
C LYS A 305 -25.99 -18.15 -11.59
N PRO A 306 -26.32 -18.54 -10.34
CA PRO A 306 -25.67 -19.69 -9.71
C PRO A 306 -26.00 -20.98 -10.48
N PRO A 307 -25.12 -22.00 -10.46
CA PRO A 307 -25.38 -23.28 -11.14
C PRO A 307 -26.61 -24.01 -10.63
N VAL A 308 -26.96 -23.81 -9.36
CA VAL A 308 -28.16 -24.37 -8.71
C VAL A 308 -29.21 -23.27 -8.63
N LYS A 309 -30.44 -23.57 -9.04
CA LYS A 309 -31.57 -22.63 -8.96
C LYS A 309 -31.73 -22.10 -7.53
N SER A 310 -31.84 -20.78 -7.41
CA SER A 310 -31.99 -20.07 -6.14
C SER A 310 -33.21 -19.16 -6.19
N LYS A 311 -34.22 -19.46 -5.38
CA LYS A 311 -35.44 -18.64 -5.25
C LYS A 311 -35.12 -17.23 -4.72
N LEU A 312 -34.11 -17.13 -3.85
CA LEU A 312 -33.61 -15.85 -3.35
C LEU A 312 -33.02 -15.01 -4.48
N PHE A 313 -32.27 -15.64 -5.38
CA PHE A 313 -31.67 -14.95 -6.52
C PHE A 313 -32.72 -14.45 -7.52
N GLU A 314 -33.70 -15.28 -7.86
CA GLU A 314 -34.85 -14.89 -8.70
C GLU A 314 -35.60 -13.70 -8.09
N TYR A 315 -35.89 -13.72 -6.78
CA TYR A 315 -36.51 -12.60 -6.08
C TYR A 315 -35.72 -11.29 -6.18
N ILE A 316 -34.39 -11.35 -6.09
CA ILE A 316 -33.55 -10.14 -6.21
C ILE A 316 -33.59 -9.61 -7.63
N VAL A 317 -33.54 -10.48 -8.64
CA VAL A 317 -33.68 -10.09 -10.04
C VAL A 317 -35.03 -9.41 -10.29
N ASP A 318 -36.12 -9.97 -9.77
CA ASP A 318 -37.46 -9.34 -9.83
C ASP A 318 -37.48 -7.97 -9.12
N THR A 319 -36.76 -7.86 -7.98
CA THR A 319 -36.64 -6.60 -7.24
C THR A 319 -35.87 -5.55 -8.05
N LEU A 320 -34.81 -5.95 -8.78
CA LEU A 320 -34.06 -5.05 -9.66
C LEU A 320 -34.95 -4.49 -10.79
N TYR A 321 -35.76 -5.34 -11.44
CA TYR A 321 -36.72 -4.86 -12.43
C TYR A 321 -37.72 -3.87 -11.84
N SER A 322 -38.26 -4.14 -10.64
CA SER A 322 -39.26 -3.26 -10.01
C SER A 322 -38.68 -1.93 -9.50
N THR A 323 -37.39 -1.90 -9.17
CA THR A 323 -36.66 -0.68 -8.77
C THR A 323 -36.13 0.13 -9.94
N GLY A 324 -36.34 -0.33 -11.18
CA GLY A 324 -36.04 0.39 -12.41
C GLY A 324 -34.66 0.11 -13.01
N PHE A 325 -33.97 -0.95 -12.59
CA PHE A 325 -32.74 -1.38 -13.23
C PHE A 325 -33.03 -2.08 -14.57
N SER A 326 -32.17 -1.82 -15.56
CA SER A 326 -32.13 -2.63 -16.78
C SER A 326 -31.31 -3.88 -16.51
N VAL A 327 -31.96 -5.04 -16.47
CA VAL A 327 -31.31 -6.31 -16.14
C VAL A 327 -30.90 -7.06 -17.41
N LEU A 328 -29.63 -7.44 -17.49
CA LEU A 328 -29.07 -8.32 -18.51
C LEU A 328 -28.81 -9.69 -17.88
N GLU A 329 -29.59 -10.68 -18.32
CA GLU A 329 -29.46 -12.08 -17.90
C GLU A 329 -28.86 -12.89 -19.04
N ASP A 330 -27.83 -13.70 -18.73
CA ASP A 330 -27.34 -14.77 -19.61
C ASP A 330 -27.61 -16.15 -19.00
#